data_AF-A0A4R3PBU5-F1
#
_entry.id   AF-A0A4R3PBU5-F1
#
_cell.length_a   1.000
_cell.length_b   1.000
_cell.length_c   1.000
_cell.angle_alpha   90.00
_cell.angle_beta   90.00
_cell.angle_gamma   90.00
#
_symmetry.space_group_name_H-M   'P 1'
#
loop_
_entity.id
_entity.type
_entity.pdbx_description
1 polymer ?
#
loop_
_entity_poly.entity_id
_entity_poly.type
_entity_poly.pdbx_seq_one_letter_code
_entity_poly.pdbx_strand_id
1 'polypeptide(L)' 'MLSLVEILDIKYLNNIVELSHRWMKQKTRQALGWKSMEGALANLHGREVWTMLKQEQIDIESQTAFERFYALAV' A
#
# COMPACT_ATOMS: atom_id res chain seq x y z
N MET A 1 -18.33 -28.49 -8.94
CA MET A 1 -17.31 -28.74 -7.90
C MET A 1 -15.99 -28.27 -8.48
N LEU A 2 -15.31 -27.33 -7.83
CA LEU A 2 -14.01 -26.85 -8.32
C LEU A 2 -12.98 -27.96 -8.20
N SER A 3 -12.11 -28.07 -9.19
CA SER A 3 -10.92 -28.90 -9.15
C SER A 3 -9.94 -28.41 -8.08
N LEU A 4 -9.02 -29.29 -7.67
CA LEU A 4 -7.99 -28.93 -6.68
C LEU A 4 -7.13 -27.74 -7.15
N VAL A 5 -6.84 -27.65 -8.46
CA VAL A 5 -6.06 -26.56 -9.05
C VAL A 5 -6.80 -25.24 -8.92
N GLU A 6 -8.08 -25.19 -9.29
CA GLU A 6 -8.89 -23.97 -9.18
C GLU A 6 -9.02 -23.49 -7.72
N ILE A 7 -9.11 -24.41 -6.75
CA ILE A 7 -9.15 -24.06 -5.32
C ILE A 7 -7.83 -23.41 -4.87
N LEU A 8 -6.69 -23.93 -5.35
CA LEU A 8 -5.38 -23.38 -5.03
C LEU A 8 -5.17 -22.00 -5.66
N ASP A 9 -5.59 -21.81 -6.90
CA ASP A 9 -5.50 -20.52 -7.60
C ASP A 9 -6.30 -19.43 -6.87
N ILE A 10 -7.54 -19.75 -6.48
CA ILE A 10 -8.39 -18.83 -5.70
C ILE A 10 -7.72 -18.49 -4.36
N LYS A 11 -7.19 -19.49 -3.64
CA LYS A 11 -6.48 -19.25 -2.38
C LYS A 11 -5.23 -18.39 -2.56
N TYR A 12 -4.47 -18.62 -3.62
CA TYR A 12 -3.26 -17.87 -3.92
C TYR A 12 -3.59 -16.40 -4.19
N LEU A 13 -4.58 -16.12 -5.04
CA LEU A 13 -5.04 -14.76 -5.34
C LEU A 13 -5.58 -14.06 -4.08
N ASN A 14 -6.36 -14.77 -3.26
CA ASN A 14 -6.85 -14.22 -1.99
C ASN A 14 -5.70 -13.87 -1.05
N ASN A 15 -4.65 -14.70 -0.98
CA ASN A 15 -3.51 -14.42 -0.13
C ASN A 15 -2.75 -13.15 -0.56
N ILE A 16 -2.65 -12.87 -1.86
CA ILE A 16 -2.07 -11.61 -2.38
C ILE A 16 -2.90 -10.41 -1.92
N VAL A 17 -4.22 -10.47 -2.05
CA VAL A 17 -5.14 -9.41 -1.63
C VAL A 17 -5.12 -9.23 -0.11
N GLU A 18 -5.11 -10.32 0.66
CA GLU A 18 -5.04 -10.24 2.12
C GLU A 18 -3.71 -9.65 2.61
N LEU A 19 -2.61 -9.95 1.90
CA LEU A 19 -1.30 -9.41 2.23
C LEU A 19 -1.24 -7.90 2.02
N SER A 20 -1.86 -7.36 0.96
CA SER A 20 -1.92 -5.91 0.71
C SER A 20 -2.67 -5.19 1.84
N HIS A 21 -3.73 -5.79 2.38
CA HIS A 21 -4.52 -5.24 3.49
C HIS A 21 -3.81 -5.32 4.85
N ARG A 22 -2.84 -6.23 5.02
CA ARG A 22 -2.19 -6.52 6.31
C ARG A 22 -1.54 -5.29 6.93
N TRP A 23 -0.86 -4.49 6.12
CA TRP A 23 -0.21 -3.27 6.59
C TRP A 23 -1.22 -2.26 7.15
N MET A 24 -2.31 -2.01 6.42
CA MET A 24 -3.35 -1.08 6.84
C MET A 24 -3.98 -1.54 8.15
N LYS A 25 -4.38 -2.81 8.23
CA LYS A 25 -4.95 -3.41 9.45
C LYS A 25 -4.00 -3.33 10.64
N GLN A 26 -2.71 -3.50 10.43
CA GLN A 26 -1.71 -3.39 11.50
C GLN A 26 -1.63 -1.97 12.06
N LYS A 27 -1.67 -0.94 11.19
CA LYS A 27 -1.63 0.47 11.61
C LYS A 27 -2.93 0.90 12.29
N THR A 28 -4.08 0.50 11.75
CA THR A 28 -5.38 0.88 12.32
C THR A 28 -5.74 0.13 13.60
N ARG A 29 -5.19 -1.07 13.83
CA ARG A 29 -5.44 -1.85 15.05
C ARG A 29 -5.08 -1.09 16.33
N GLN A 30 -4.00 -0.31 16.32
CA GLN A 30 -3.59 0.49 17.49
C GLN A 30 -4.36 1.83 17.59
N ALA A 31 -4.91 2.31 16.47
CA ALA A 31 -5.55 3.62 16.38
C ALA A 31 -7.09 3.57 16.49
N LEU A 32 -7.69 2.38 16.71
CA LEU A 32 -9.14 2.12 16.64
C LEU A 32 -9.77 2.56 15.30
N GLY A 33 -8.98 2.58 14.23
CA GLY A 33 -9.39 3.10 12.92
C GLY A 33 -8.73 4.43 12.58
N TRP A 34 -9.32 5.13 11.60
CA TRP A 34 -8.87 6.45 11.17
C TRP A 34 -9.78 7.53 11.75
N LYS A 35 -9.21 8.70 12.08
CA LYS A 35 -9.98 9.83 12.62
C LYS A 35 -10.91 10.49 11.59
N SER A 36 -10.55 10.45 10.31
CA SER A 36 -11.36 10.95 9.19
C SER A 36 -11.04 10.20 7.91
N MET A 37 -11.91 10.33 6.90
CA MET A 37 -11.73 9.73 5.59
C MET A 37 -10.56 10.36 4.85
N GLU A 38 -10.42 11.68 4.93
CA GLU A 38 -9.30 12.43 4.34
C GLU A 38 -7.97 11.96 4.91
N GLY A 39 -7.89 11.76 6.23
CA GLY A 39 -6.70 11.24 6.88
C GLY A 39 -6.37 9.80 6.48
N ALA A 40 -7.38 8.98 6.20
CA ALA A 40 -7.19 7.61 5.69
C ALA A 40 -6.64 7.63 4.26
N LEU A 41 -7.23 8.45 3.38
CA LEU A 41 -6.80 8.61 1.98
C LEU A 41 -5.38 9.17 1.90
N ALA A 42 -5.05 10.22 2.67
CA ALA A 42 -3.71 10.78 2.71
C ALA A 42 -2.65 9.74 3.16
N ASN A 43 -2.99 8.87 4.12
CA ASN A 43 -2.10 7.78 4.53
C ASN A 43 -1.89 6.74 3.43
N LEU A 44 -2.98 6.36 2.74
CA LEU A 44 -2.95 5.44 1.60
C LEU A 44 -2.07 5.99 0.47
N HIS A 45 -2.30 7.23 0.05
CA HIS A 45 -1.49 7.87 -0.99
C HIS A 45 -0.02 8.02 -0.57
N GLY A 46 0.26 8.45 0.66
CA GLY A 46 1.63 8.52 1.16
C GLY A 46 2.35 7.18 1.15
N ARG A 47 1.63 6.08 1.47
CA ARG A 47 2.15 4.71 1.42
C ARG A 47 2.44 4.26 -0.01
N GLU A 48 1.57 4.58 -0.96
CA GLU A 48 1.75 4.26 -2.39
C GLU A 48 2.96 5.00 -2.94
N VAL A 49 3.03 6.33 -2.74
CA VAL A 49 4.16 7.17 -3.16
C VAL A 49 5.48 6.66 -2.59
N TRP A 50 5.52 6.36 -1.29
CA TRP A 50 6.72 5.78 -0.66
C TRP A 50 7.13 4.46 -1.30
N THR A 51 6.16 3.60 -1.62
CA THR A 51 6.42 2.29 -2.22
C THR A 51 6.97 2.43 -3.63
N MET A 52 6.39 3.32 -4.43
CA MET A 52 6.85 3.64 -5.78
C MET A 52 8.28 4.23 -5.76
N LEU A 53 8.57 5.14 -4.83
CA LEU A 53 9.92 5.69 -4.62
C LEU A 53 10.92 4.60 -4.23
N LYS A 54 10.56 3.73 -3.28
CA LYS A 54 11.42 2.62 -2.84
C LYS A 54 11.70 1.62 -3.97
N GLN A 55 10.75 1.45 -4.88
CA GLN A 55 10.87 0.57 -6.04
C GLN A 55 11.50 1.26 -7.25
N GLU A 56 11.95 2.51 -7.12
CA GLU A 56 12.54 3.31 -8.21
C GLU A 56 11.61 3.44 -9.43
N GLN A 57 10.30 3.37 -9.22
CA GLN A 57 9.29 3.48 -10.27
C GLN A 57 9.01 4.92 -10.70
N ILE A 58 9.59 5.89 -10.01
CA ILE A 58 9.40 7.31 -10.27
C ILE A 58 10.77 7.93 -10.53
N ASP A 59 10.92 8.49 -11.73
CA ASP A 59 12.11 9.23 -12.13
C ASP A 59 11.90 10.71 -11.82
N ILE A 60 12.40 11.13 -10.65
CA ILE A 60 12.46 12.54 -10.25
C ILE A 60 13.93 12.90 -10.10
N GLU A 61 14.33 13.94 -10.82
CA GLU A 61 15.63 14.58 -10.64
C GLU A 61 15.69 15.26 -9.26
N SER A 62 16.07 14.50 -8.25
CA SER A 62 16.46 15.03 -6.94
C SER A 62 17.56 14.18 -6.31
N GLN A 63 18.28 14.79 -5.37
CA GLN A 63 19.49 14.23 -4.78
C GLN A 63 19.17 13.21 -3.68
N THR A 64 18.03 13.36 -2.99
CA THR A 64 17.64 12.46 -1.89
C THR A 64 16.19 11.96 -1.99
N ALA A 65 15.91 10.78 -1.41
CA ALA A 65 14.57 10.19 -1.41
C ALA A 65 13.50 11.06 -0.73
N PHE A 66 13.90 11.89 0.23
CA PHE A 66 13.01 12.83 0.91
C PHE A 66 12.59 13.98 -0.01
N GLU A 67 13.50 14.51 -0.82
CA GLU A 67 13.17 15.54 -1.80
C GLU A 67 12.21 15.00 -2.88
N ARG A 68 12.40 13.76 -3.35
CA ARG A 68 11.47 13.11 -4.28
C ARG A 68 10.08 12.96 -3.67
N PHE A 69 10.02 12.59 -2.39
CA PHE A 69 8.76 12.46 -1.65
C PHE A 69 8.04 13.81 -1.52
N TYR A 70 8.75 14.88 -1.17
CA TYR A 70 8.15 16.21 -1.06
C TYR A 70 7.74 16.80 -2.42
N ALA A 71 8.48 16.52 -3.49
CA ALA A 71 8.11 16.93 -4.84
C ALA A 71 6.78 16.31 -5.31
N LEU A 72 6.41 15.15 -4.76
CA LEU A 72 5.16 14.43 -5.06
C LEU A 72 4.01 14.77 -4.10
N ALA A 73 4.32 15.38 -2.95
CA ALA A 73 3.32 15.81 -1.98
C ALA A 73 2.73 17.16 -2.41
N VAL A 74 1.64 17.11 -3.18
CA VAL A 74 0.81 18.28 -3.57
C VAL A 74 -0.18 18.62 -2.46
#